data_AF-A0A9W6NRQ8-F1
#
_entry.id   AF-A0A9W6NRQ8-F1
#
_cell.length_a   1.000
_cell.length_b   1.000
_cell.length_c   1.000
_cell.angle_alpha   90.00
_cell.angle_beta   90.00
_cell.angle_gamma   90.00
#
_symmetry.space_group_name_H-M   'P 1'
#
loop_
_entity.id
_entity.type
_entity.pdbx_description
1 polymer ?
#
loop_
_entity_poly.entity_id
_entity_poly.type
_entity_poly.pdbx_seq_one_letter_code
_entity_poly.pdbx_strand_id
1 'polypeptide(L)'
;MNVDASGEPFRFVVLGAQTGGELVPGQITAAGNRRHARILRYLRSGSWVIRDPFTRGRDALDPGAEPAVPRGYRTDGTWIWPLALEYYYEHHGVAPPADLLDLMARSGHYSRRVRADRCGQAHQALLARAPGPFEPAAPMQFRLPPDVFDFLLTVGWVPGREIAVDPALDPQRRAVLAEFGDLAFPAYGYARDWRVTGFLTRPKGEPSDPALIAAAQRRLGGPLLPIGSVPQWAAEIVLHPEAGIGTVCADPEHERFLGRDIDEALTSLIRGAAVDPALRTAAGWVR
;
A
#
# COMPACT_ATOMS: atom_id res chain seq x y z
N MET A 1 -4.96 -13.52 19.59
CA MET A 1 -4.68 -12.27 20.33
C MET A 1 -3.19 -12.00 20.15
N ASN A 2 -2.82 -11.20 19.13
CA ASN A 2 -1.42 -10.99 18.76
C ASN A 2 -0.94 -9.64 19.30
N VAL A 3 -0.18 -9.70 20.38
CA VAL A 3 0.52 -8.60 21.07
C VAL A 3 1.95 -8.51 20.54
N ASP A 4 2.48 -7.30 20.40
CA ASP A 4 3.92 -7.10 20.22
C ASP A 4 4.68 -7.28 21.54
N ALA A 5 6.01 -7.17 21.47
CA ALA A 5 6.93 -7.35 22.60
C ALA A 5 6.75 -6.36 23.77
N SER A 6 5.80 -5.40 23.71
CA SER A 6 5.44 -4.47 24.79
C SER A 6 4.01 -4.61 25.32
N GLY A 7 3.10 -5.23 24.58
CA GLY A 7 1.73 -5.52 25.03
C GLY A 7 0.78 -4.32 25.17
N GLU A 8 1.17 -3.09 24.81
CA GLU A 8 0.29 -1.93 24.97
C GLU A 8 -0.69 -1.72 23.79
N PRO A 9 -1.99 -1.51 24.07
CA PRO A 9 -3.01 -1.30 23.05
C PRO A 9 -2.87 0.06 22.34
N PHE A 10 -3.26 0.11 21.06
CA PHE A 10 -3.34 1.36 20.32
C PHE A 10 -4.37 2.33 20.94
N ARG A 11 -4.00 3.61 21.00
CA ARG A 11 -4.90 4.71 21.32
C ARG A 11 -5.51 5.26 20.03
N PHE A 12 -6.77 5.63 20.05
CA PHE A 12 -7.45 6.13 18.86
C PHE A 12 -7.90 7.57 19.07
N VAL A 13 -7.67 8.41 18.08
CA VAL A 13 -8.31 9.71 18.03
C VAL A 13 -9.75 9.55 17.57
N VAL A 14 -10.68 9.86 18.47
CA VAL A 14 -12.09 10.06 18.15
C VAL A 14 -12.31 11.56 18.03
N LEU A 15 -12.64 12.02 16.82
CA LEU A 15 -12.91 13.44 16.57
C LEU A 15 -14.08 13.92 17.44
N GLY A 16 -13.89 15.06 18.10
CA GLY A 16 -14.88 15.61 19.03
C GLY A 16 -14.93 14.94 20.41
N ALA A 17 -14.08 13.95 20.72
CA ALA A 17 -14.17 13.26 22.02
C ALA A 17 -13.94 14.17 23.24
N GLN A 18 -13.11 15.21 23.11
CA GLN A 18 -12.89 16.19 24.18
C GLN A 18 -14.10 17.09 24.44
N THR A 19 -15.03 17.10 23.50
CA THR A 19 -16.19 17.98 23.42
C THR A 19 -17.48 17.17 23.43
N GLY A 20 -17.45 15.93 23.96
CA GLY A 20 -18.64 15.07 24.09
C GLY A 20 -19.17 14.51 22.77
N GLY A 21 -18.36 14.55 21.70
CA GLY A 21 -18.71 14.07 20.36
C GLY A 21 -18.91 15.20 19.34
N GLU A 22 -19.01 16.46 19.77
CA GLU A 22 -19.21 17.58 18.86
C GLU A 22 -17.88 18.10 18.30
N LEU A 23 -17.81 18.39 17.00
CA LEU A 23 -16.67 19.13 16.46
C LEU A 23 -16.83 20.60 16.81
N VAL A 24 -15.87 21.14 17.56
CA VAL A 24 -15.86 22.56 17.93
C VAL A 24 -14.70 23.24 17.19
N PRO A 25 -14.96 24.25 16.35
CA PRO A 25 -13.90 25.04 15.74
C PRO A 25 -13.00 25.63 16.82
N GLY A 26 -11.69 25.51 16.63
CA GLY A 26 -10.73 26.16 17.52
C GLY A 26 -10.46 27.60 17.11
N GLN A 27 -9.75 28.34 17.97
CA GLN A 27 -9.17 29.61 17.54
C GLN A 27 -8.13 29.31 16.46
N ILE A 28 -8.43 29.67 15.22
CA ILE A 28 -7.60 29.40 14.05
C ILE A 28 -6.16 29.75 14.37
N THR A 29 -5.33 28.72 14.30
CA THR A 29 -3.89 28.80 14.32
C THR A 29 -3.41 29.44 13.02
N ALA A 30 -3.29 30.76 13.04
CA ALA A 30 -2.91 31.57 11.88
C ALA A 30 -1.64 31.06 11.17
N ALA A 31 -1.61 31.22 9.84
CA ALA A 31 -0.41 31.09 9.03
C ALA A 31 0.75 31.86 9.69
N GLY A 32 1.85 31.17 9.99
CA GLY A 32 3.00 31.71 10.74
C GLY A 32 3.10 31.26 12.20
N ASN A 33 2.07 30.64 12.77
CA ASN A 33 2.15 30.04 14.10
C ASN A 33 3.03 28.77 14.06
N ARG A 34 4.24 28.87 14.64
CA ARG A 34 5.21 27.75 14.68
C ARG A 34 4.66 26.50 15.35
N ARG A 35 3.78 26.64 16.36
CA ARG A 35 3.16 25.48 17.04
C ARG A 35 2.20 24.75 16.09
N HIS A 36 1.43 25.50 15.32
CA HIS A 36 0.51 24.93 14.33
C HIS A 36 1.21 24.13 13.24
N ALA A 37 2.21 24.76 12.61
CA ALA A 37 2.99 24.10 11.57
C ALA A 37 3.66 22.81 12.08
N ARG A 38 4.11 22.81 13.34
CA ARG A 38 4.70 21.63 13.98
C ARG A 38 3.69 20.52 14.24
N ILE A 39 2.49 20.85 14.71
CA ILE A 39 1.42 19.86 14.93
C ILE A 39 0.98 19.26 13.59
N LEU A 40 0.73 20.08 12.57
CA LEU A 40 0.39 19.58 11.23
C LEU A 40 1.50 18.69 10.66
N ARG A 41 2.77 19.09 10.83
CA ARG A 41 3.90 18.27 10.42
C ARG A 41 3.89 16.91 11.12
N TYR A 42 3.64 16.88 12.43
CA TYR A 42 3.55 15.62 13.17
C TYR A 42 2.48 14.71 12.57
N LEU A 43 1.25 15.22 12.45
CA LEU A 43 0.11 14.44 11.94
C LEU A 43 0.39 13.89 10.53
N ARG A 44 0.89 14.75 9.63
CA ARG A 44 1.23 14.38 8.25
C ARG A 44 2.42 13.42 8.14
N SER A 45 3.30 13.40 9.14
CA SER A 45 4.47 12.51 9.19
C SER A 45 4.16 11.10 9.70
N GLY A 46 2.95 10.85 10.20
CA GLY A 46 2.54 9.52 10.65
C GLY A 46 2.63 8.47 9.55
N SER A 47 2.88 7.21 9.89
CA SER A 47 2.87 6.10 8.94
C SER A 47 1.44 5.77 8.52
N TRP A 48 1.25 5.28 7.29
CA TRP A 48 -0.07 4.92 6.77
C TRP A 48 -0.62 3.66 7.46
N VAL A 49 -1.94 3.66 7.72
CA VAL A 49 -2.71 2.49 8.17
C VAL A 49 -3.78 2.14 7.14
N ILE A 50 -4.46 3.18 6.62
CA ILE A 50 -5.34 3.12 5.46
C ILE A 50 -5.07 4.37 4.64
N ARG A 51 -4.72 4.19 3.37
CA ARG A 51 -4.59 5.31 2.43
C ARG A 51 -5.75 5.30 1.45
N ASP A 52 -6.62 6.31 1.53
CA ASP A 52 -7.68 6.54 0.55
C ASP A 52 -7.55 7.94 -0.05
N PRO A 53 -6.89 8.08 -1.22
CA PRO A 53 -6.73 9.36 -1.88
C PRO A 53 -7.96 9.76 -2.71
N PHE A 54 -8.95 8.88 -2.87
CA PHE A 54 -10.02 9.04 -3.86
C PHE A 54 -11.32 9.51 -3.26
N THR A 55 -11.63 9.08 -2.03
CA THR A 55 -12.89 9.45 -1.40
C THR A 55 -12.73 10.65 -0.47
N ARG A 56 -13.77 11.50 -0.47
CA ARG A 56 -13.89 12.61 0.47
C ARG A 56 -15.25 12.59 1.15
N GLY A 57 -15.25 12.92 2.44
CA GLY A 57 -16.45 13.14 3.23
C GLY A 57 -16.92 14.60 3.15
N ARG A 58 -18.18 14.82 3.54
CA ARG A 58 -18.70 16.18 3.76
C ARG A 58 -18.03 16.78 4.99
N ASP A 59 -17.81 18.08 4.92
CA ASP A 59 -17.35 18.87 6.05
C ASP A 59 -18.50 19.06 7.04
N ALA A 60 -18.32 18.64 8.29
CA ALA A 60 -19.34 18.78 9.33
C ALA A 60 -19.44 20.22 9.86
N LEU A 61 -18.38 21.01 9.72
CA LEU A 61 -18.33 22.41 10.12
C LEU A 61 -18.64 23.37 8.96
N ASP A 62 -18.66 22.86 7.73
CA ASP A 62 -19.21 23.53 6.55
C ASP A 62 -20.08 22.59 5.69
N PRO A 63 -21.30 22.24 6.15
CA PRO A 63 -22.14 21.25 5.45
C PRO A 63 -22.60 21.66 4.05
N GLY A 64 -22.47 22.95 3.71
CA GLY A 64 -22.82 23.52 2.41
C GLY A 64 -21.72 23.38 1.36
N ALA A 65 -20.49 23.04 1.76
CA ALA A 65 -19.37 22.84 0.86
C ALA A 65 -19.40 21.48 0.15
N GLU A 66 -18.72 21.42 -1.00
CA GLU A 66 -18.41 20.16 -1.68
C GLU A 66 -17.60 19.22 -0.76
N PRO A 67 -17.74 17.88 -0.88
CA PRO A 67 -16.99 16.92 -0.07
C PRO A 67 -15.47 17.15 -0.13
N ALA A 68 -14.89 17.63 0.96
CA ALA A 68 -13.48 18.01 1.04
C ALA A 68 -12.67 17.19 2.06
N VAL A 69 -13.33 16.53 3.02
CA VAL A 69 -12.68 15.86 4.15
C VAL A 69 -12.01 14.55 3.70
N PRO A 70 -10.67 14.42 3.79
CA PRO A 70 -9.99 13.19 3.37
C PRO A 70 -10.38 11.99 4.24
N ARG A 71 -10.48 10.82 3.61
CA ARG A 71 -10.69 9.54 4.30
C ARG A 71 -9.38 8.76 4.43
N GLY A 72 -9.30 7.91 5.45
CA GLY A 72 -8.11 7.11 5.75
C GLY A 72 -7.49 7.42 7.12
N TYR A 73 -6.42 6.69 7.45
CA TYR A 73 -5.86 6.64 8.79
C TYR A 73 -4.34 6.61 8.78
N ARG A 74 -3.75 7.26 9.79
CA ARG A 74 -2.32 7.24 10.10
C ARG A 74 -2.04 6.76 11.51
N THR A 75 -0.79 6.39 11.76
CA THR A 75 -0.30 6.01 13.08
C THR A 75 1.13 6.49 13.34
N ASP A 76 1.46 6.74 14.61
CA ASP A 76 2.84 6.90 15.12
C ASP A 76 3.35 5.66 15.88
N GLY A 77 2.58 4.56 15.85
CA GLY A 77 2.86 3.32 16.56
C GLY A 77 2.16 3.21 17.92
N THR A 78 1.69 4.32 18.47
CA THR A 78 0.92 4.40 19.72
C THR A 78 -0.51 4.86 19.46
N TRP A 79 -0.65 5.94 18.70
CA TRP A 79 -1.93 6.52 18.29
C TRP A 79 -2.29 6.13 16.86
N ILE A 80 -3.59 5.97 16.61
CA ILE A 80 -4.20 5.89 15.29
C ILE A 80 -5.16 7.08 15.15
N TRP A 81 -5.06 7.85 14.07
CA TRP A 81 -5.96 8.99 13.83
C TRP A 81 -6.46 9.02 12.38
N PRO A 82 -7.70 9.51 12.16
CA PRO A 82 -8.21 9.72 10.82
C PRO A 82 -7.53 10.92 10.15
N LEU A 83 -7.39 10.89 8.83
CA LEU A 83 -6.91 12.06 8.05
C LEU A 83 -7.81 13.28 8.23
N ALA A 84 -9.09 13.07 8.56
CA ALA A 84 -10.02 14.14 8.92
C ALA A 84 -9.48 15.02 10.06
N LEU A 85 -8.68 14.49 10.99
CA LEU A 85 -8.04 15.30 12.03
C LEU A 85 -7.08 16.34 11.44
N GLU A 86 -6.30 15.98 10.41
CA GLU A 86 -5.41 16.91 9.72
C GLU A 86 -6.21 18.04 9.07
N TYR A 87 -7.29 17.67 8.36
CA TYR A 87 -8.18 18.59 7.69
C TYR A 87 -8.84 19.57 8.68
N TYR A 88 -9.50 19.05 9.72
CA TYR A 88 -10.21 19.88 10.70
C TYR A 88 -9.26 20.73 11.54
N TYR A 89 -8.05 20.25 11.83
CA TYR A 89 -7.06 21.06 12.53
C TYR A 89 -6.54 22.21 11.64
N GLU A 90 -6.28 21.96 10.35
CA GLU A 90 -5.79 22.97 9.40
C GLU A 90 -6.85 24.02 9.05
N HIS A 91 -8.06 23.58 8.71
CA HIS A 91 -9.10 24.45 8.15
C HIS A 91 -10.00 25.07 9.22
N HIS A 92 -10.23 24.35 10.32
CA HIS A 92 -11.19 24.75 11.36
C HIS A 92 -10.56 24.90 12.75
N GLY A 93 -9.25 24.70 12.89
CA GLY A 93 -8.54 24.81 14.16
C GLY A 93 -8.94 23.78 15.21
N VAL A 94 -9.66 22.70 14.84
CA VAL A 94 -10.15 21.68 15.78
C VAL A 94 -8.98 21.03 16.51
N ALA A 95 -8.91 21.19 17.82
CA ALA A 95 -7.78 20.72 18.61
C ALA A 95 -7.69 19.18 18.63
N PRO A 96 -6.49 18.59 18.40
CA PRO A 96 -6.23 17.19 18.70
C PRO A 96 -6.39 16.91 20.21
N PRO A 97 -6.61 15.64 20.61
CA PRO A 97 -6.65 15.28 22.02
C PRO A 97 -5.43 15.77 22.80
N ALA A 98 -5.64 16.21 24.04
CA ALA A 98 -4.61 16.80 24.90
C ALA A 98 -3.43 15.84 25.12
N ASP A 99 -3.72 14.57 25.41
CA ASP A 99 -2.69 13.53 25.55
C ASP A 99 -1.84 13.34 24.30
N LEU A 100 -2.44 13.51 23.11
CA LEU A 100 -1.72 13.46 21.84
C LEU A 100 -0.89 14.73 21.65
N LEU A 101 -1.41 15.90 21.99
CA LEU A 101 -0.64 17.16 21.97
C LEU A 101 0.57 17.10 22.91
N ASP A 102 0.41 16.50 24.09
CA ASP A 102 1.51 16.31 25.04
C ASP A 102 2.55 15.32 24.50
N LEU A 103 2.10 14.23 23.85
CA LEU A 103 3.01 13.30 23.16
C LEU A 103 3.79 13.98 22.03
N MET A 104 3.12 14.79 21.22
CA MET A 104 3.75 15.57 20.14
C MET A 104 4.82 16.53 20.69
N ALA A 105 4.51 17.20 21.80
CA ALA A 105 5.44 18.11 22.47
C ALA A 105 6.68 17.35 22.98
N ARG A 106 6.48 16.21 23.65
CA ARG A 106 7.58 15.33 24.12
C ARG A 106 8.43 14.76 22.98
N SER A 107 7.83 14.55 21.81
CA SER A 107 8.49 13.94 20.64
C SER A 107 9.16 14.96 19.71
N GLY A 108 9.22 16.24 20.07
CA GLY A 108 9.79 17.28 19.20
C GLY A 108 8.95 17.56 17.94
N HIS A 109 7.68 17.17 17.94
CA HIS A 109 6.76 17.30 16.81
C HIS A 109 7.26 16.60 15.53
N TYR A 110 7.78 15.39 15.70
CA TYR A 110 8.06 14.47 14.61
C TYR A 110 7.49 13.10 14.98
N SER A 111 6.66 12.52 14.11
CA SER A 111 6.25 11.13 14.30
C SER A 111 7.46 10.24 14.03
N ARG A 112 7.73 9.30 14.94
CA ARG A 112 8.74 8.28 14.66
C ARG A 112 8.16 7.37 13.58
N ARG A 113 9.04 6.97 12.67
CA ARG A 113 8.68 5.99 11.67
C ARG A 113 8.26 4.68 12.35
N VAL A 114 7.12 4.13 11.92
CA VAL A 114 6.54 2.90 12.46
C VAL A 114 6.96 1.74 11.56
N ARG A 115 7.31 0.60 12.17
CA ARG A 115 7.65 -0.60 11.41
C ARG A 115 6.42 -1.21 10.76
N ALA A 116 6.59 -1.89 9.63
CA ALA A 116 5.50 -2.48 8.85
C ALA A 116 4.63 -3.45 9.65
N ASP A 117 5.23 -4.26 10.53
CA ASP A 117 4.51 -5.17 11.42
C ASP A 117 3.58 -4.43 12.38
N ARG A 118 4.04 -3.31 12.94
CA ARG A 118 3.22 -2.46 13.82
C ARG A 118 2.13 -1.71 13.04
N CYS A 119 2.39 -1.28 11.80
CA CYS A 119 1.33 -0.76 10.91
C CYS A 119 0.25 -1.82 10.60
N GLY A 120 0.66 -3.07 10.34
CA GLY A 120 -0.27 -4.18 10.16
C GLY A 120 -1.12 -4.44 11.41
N GLN A 121 -0.51 -4.39 12.61
CA GLN A 121 -1.24 -4.49 13.88
C GLN A 121 -2.21 -3.31 14.07
N ALA A 122 -1.82 -2.09 13.70
CA ALA A 122 -2.68 -0.91 13.75
C ALA A 122 -3.91 -1.09 12.84
N HIS A 123 -3.71 -1.62 11.64
CA HIS A 123 -4.79 -1.93 10.71
C HIS A 123 -5.75 -2.98 11.30
N GLN A 124 -5.23 -4.07 11.88
CA GLN A 124 -6.06 -5.08 12.55
C GLN A 124 -6.84 -4.50 13.73
N ALA A 125 -6.21 -3.63 14.53
CA ALA A 125 -6.88 -2.95 15.64
C ALA A 125 -8.00 -2.01 15.17
N LEU A 126 -7.85 -1.39 14.00
CA LEU A 126 -8.87 -0.55 13.37
C LEU A 126 -10.06 -1.39 12.88
N LEU A 127 -9.80 -2.50 12.16
CA LEU A 127 -10.86 -3.41 11.68
C LEU A 127 -11.73 -3.97 12.81
N ALA A 128 -11.13 -4.25 13.98
CA ALA A 128 -11.86 -4.75 15.14
C ALA A 128 -12.85 -3.75 15.75
N ARG A 129 -12.78 -2.47 15.37
CA ARG A 129 -13.55 -1.38 15.99
C ARG A 129 -14.84 -1.02 15.26
N ALA A 130 -15.14 -1.67 14.13
CA ALA A 130 -16.26 -1.41 13.20
C ALA A 130 -16.22 0.00 12.56
N PRO A 131 -16.68 0.17 11.30
CA PRO A 131 -16.26 1.31 10.50
C PRO A 131 -16.79 2.66 10.99
N GLY A 132 -15.87 3.59 11.29
CA GLY A 132 -16.20 4.99 11.61
C GLY A 132 -16.61 5.82 10.38
N PRO A 133 -17.19 7.02 10.54
CA PRO A 133 -17.68 7.85 9.43
C PRO A 133 -16.56 8.36 8.50
N PHE A 134 -15.30 8.23 8.92
CA PHE A 134 -14.10 8.63 8.18
C PHE A 134 -13.40 7.46 7.49
N GLU A 135 -13.93 6.25 7.64
CA GLU A 135 -13.49 5.10 6.85
C GLU A 135 -14.00 5.24 5.42
N PRO A 136 -13.25 4.72 4.42
CA PRO A 136 -13.76 4.57 3.08
C PRO A 136 -15.14 3.90 3.13
N ALA A 137 -16.09 4.33 2.30
CA ALA A 137 -17.36 3.63 2.18
C ALA A 137 -17.05 2.14 1.87
N ALA A 138 -17.56 1.24 2.71
CA ALA A 138 -17.17 -0.16 2.81
C ALA A 138 -17.12 -0.94 1.47
N PRO A 139 -16.46 -2.11 1.50
CA PRO A 139 -15.01 -2.26 1.49
C PRO A 139 -14.50 -2.15 0.05
N MET A 140 -13.37 -1.49 -0.17
CA MET A 140 -12.50 -1.98 -1.24
C MET A 140 -12.26 -3.46 -0.91
N GLN A 141 -12.83 -4.36 -1.70
CA GLN A 141 -12.59 -5.78 -1.52
C GLN A 141 -11.09 -5.96 -1.40
N PHE A 142 -10.62 -6.52 -0.27
CA PHE A 142 -9.22 -6.80 -0.02
C PHE A 142 -8.79 -7.99 -0.89
N ARG A 143 -8.93 -7.86 -2.22
CA ARG A 143 -8.34 -8.72 -3.24
C ARG A 143 -6.84 -8.88 -2.97
N LEU A 144 -6.22 -7.81 -2.47
CA LEU A 144 -4.81 -7.75 -2.12
C LEU A 144 -4.65 -7.47 -0.61
N PRO A 145 -3.58 -7.98 0.02
CA PRO A 145 -3.24 -7.61 1.39
C PRO A 145 -3.08 -6.09 1.56
N PRO A 146 -3.45 -5.48 2.71
CA PRO A 146 -3.46 -4.03 2.87
C PRO A 146 -2.13 -3.32 2.58
N ASP A 147 -1.00 -3.92 2.97
CA ASP A 147 0.34 -3.42 2.67
C ASP A 147 0.62 -3.45 1.16
N VAL A 148 0.28 -4.53 0.48
CA VAL A 148 0.42 -4.66 -0.98
C VAL A 148 -0.45 -3.65 -1.71
N PHE A 149 -1.69 -3.50 -1.26
CA PHE A 149 -2.65 -2.53 -1.77
C PHE A 149 -2.12 -1.09 -1.63
N ASP A 150 -1.66 -0.72 -0.43
CA ASP A 150 -1.11 0.61 -0.17
C ASP A 150 0.10 0.90 -1.06
N PHE A 151 0.95 -0.10 -1.31
CA PHE A 151 2.08 0.03 -2.24
C PHE A 151 1.65 0.30 -3.66
N LEU A 152 0.68 -0.46 -4.15
CA LEU A 152 0.16 -0.31 -5.49
C LEU A 152 -0.37 1.11 -5.69
N LEU A 153 -1.08 1.66 -4.70
CA LEU A 153 -1.46 3.07 -4.71
C LEU A 153 -0.26 4.04 -4.77
N THR A 154 0.87 3.70 -4.15
CA THR A 154 2.07 4.57 -4.20
C THR A 154 2.76 4.57 -5.55
N VAL A 155 2.70 3.46 -6.30
CA VAL A 155 3.27 3.33 -7.65
C VAL A 155 2.29 3.73 -8.76
N GLY A 156 1.13 4.27 -8.39
CA GLY A 156 0.15 4.85 -9.34
C GLY A 156 -0.91 3.88 -9.84
N TRP A 157 -1.02 2.67 -9.27
CA TRP A 157 -2.17 1.80 -9.52
C TRP A 157 -3.40 2.31 -8.75
N VAL A 158 -4.58 2.11 -9.32
CA VAL A 158 -5.87 2.42 -8.70
C VAL A 158 -6.82 1.23 -8.90
N PRO A 159 -7.73 0.94 -7.95
CA PRO A 159 -8.73 -0.12 -8.15
C PRO A 159 -9.59 0.14 -9.40
N GLY A 160 -9.78 -0.89 -10.21
CA GLY A 160 -10.52 -0.79 -11.47
C GLY A 160 -9.77 -0.09 -12.60
N ARG A 161 -8.44 0.13 -12.46
CA ARG A 161 -7.59 0.61 -13.54
C ARG A 161 -7.70 -0.33 -14.75
N GLU A 162 -7.89 0.27 -15.93
CA GLU A 162 -7.89 -0.43 -17.20
C GLU A 162 -7.17 0.45 -18.24
N ILE A 163 -5.99 0.01 -18.70
CA ILE A 163 -5.22 0.66 -19.77
C ILE A 163 -5.46 -0.06 -21.10
N ALA A 164 -5.31 0.67 -22.21
CA ALA A 164 -5.38 0.08 -23.54
C ALA A 164 -4.20 -0.89 -23.76
N VAL A 165 -4.53 -2.12 -24.16
CA VAL A 165 -3.58 -3.20 -24.44
C VAL A 165 -3.94 -3.81 -25.79
N ASP A 166 -2.94 -4.32 -26.51
CA ASP A 166 -3.14 -4.98 -27.80
C ASP A 166 -4.20 -6.11 -27.70
N PRO A 167 -5.31 -6.02 -28.45
CA PRO A 167 -6.39 -7.01 -28.40
C PRO A 167 -5.98 -8.38 -28.95
N ALA A 168 -4.87 -8.48 -29.71
CA ALA A 168 -4.36 -9.73 -30.23
C ALA A 168 -3.61 -10.57 -29.18
N LEU A 169 -3.32 -10.01 -28.00
CA LEU A 169 -2.67 -10.75 -26.92
C LEU A 169 -3.62 -11.80 -26.31
N ASP A 170 -3.00 -12.85 -25.77
CA ASP A 170 -3.70 -13.85 -24.97
C ASP A 170 -4.62 -13.20 -23.92
N PRO A 171 -5.87 -13.67 -23.72
CA PRO A 171 -6.82 -13.04 -22.81
C PRO A 171 -6.33 -12.91 -21.37
N GLN A 172 -5.61 -13.89 -20.83
CA GLN A 172 -5.10 -13.83 -19.46
C GLN A 172 -3.97 -12.82 -19.34
N ARG A 173 -3.04 -12.82 -20.31
CA ARG A 173 -1.98 -11.81 -20.39
C ARG A 173 -2.58 -10.41 -20.50
N ARG A 174 -3.58 -10.23 -21.37
CA ARG A 174 -4.25 -8.95 -21.59
C ARG A 174 -4.92 -8.45 -20.33
N ALA A 175 -5.61 -9.30 -19.57
CA ALA A 175 -6.24 -8.91 -18.31
C ALA A 175 -5.20 -8.39 -17.29
N VAL A 176 -4.08 -9.10 -17.13
CA VAL A 176 -2.98 -8.68 -16.25
C VAL A 176 -2.41 -7.32 -16.68
N LEU A 177 -2.12 -7.15 -17.98
CA LEU A 177 -1.52 -5.92 -18.48
C LEU A 177 -2.50 -4.73 -18.48
N ALA A 178 -3.79 -4.98 -18.70
CA ALA A 178 -4.79 -3.93 -18.67
C ALA A 178 -4.91 -3.31 -17.26
N GLU A 179 -4.79 -4.13 -16.22
CA GLU A 179 -4.86 -3.63 -14.84
C GLU A 179 -3.52 -3.11 -14.33
N PHE A 180 -2.46 -3.91 -14.49
CA PHE A 180 -1.17 -3.68 -13.83
C PHE A 180 -0.07 -3.23 -14.76
N GLY A 181 -0.27 -3.16 -16.08
CA GLY A 181 0.78 -2.74 -17.02
C GLY A 181 1.27 -1.31 -16.76
N ASP A 182 2.50 -1.01 -17.15
CA ASP A 182 3.13 0.33 -17.09
C ASP A 182 3.40 0.80 -15.66
N LEU A 183 3.35 -0.11 -14.68
CA LEU A 183 3.73 0.17 -13.32
C LEU A 183 5.22 -0.14 -13.15
N ALA A 184 5.93 0.84 -12.58
CA ALA A 184 7.32 0.68 -12.18
C ALA A 184 7.40 0.57 -10.66
N PHE A 185 7.98 -0.52 -10.19
CA PHE A 185 8.15 -0.81 -8.77
C PHE A 185 9.64 -0.64 -8.45
N PRO A 186 10.11 0.56 -8.09
CA PRO A 186 11.53 0.78 -7.85
C PRO A 186 12.01 -0.01 -6.63
N ALA A 187 13.21 -0.57 -6.73
CA ALA A 187 13.92 -1.26 -5.64
C ALA A 187 14.22 -0.35 -4.44
N TYR A 188 14.12 0.98 -4.62
CA TYR A 188 14.61 1.97 -3.69
C TYR A 188 13.50 2.93 -3.24
N GLY A 189 13.50 3.25 -1.94
CA GLY A 189 13.09 4.56 -1.46
C GLY A 189 11.73 4.68 -0.77
N TYR A 190 10.81 3.73 -0.94
CA TYR A 190 9.53 3.75 -0.23
C TYR A 190 9.60 2.83 0.99
N ALA A 191 9.88 3.43 2.15
CA ALA A 191 10.01 2.78 3.44
C ALA A 191 11.05 1.63 3.51
N ARG A 192 12.31 1.94 3.87
CA ARG A 192 13.40 1.07 4.41
C ARG A 192 13.10 -0.31 5.09
N ASP A 193 11.86 -0.64 5.46
CA ASP A 193 11.48 -1.93 6.06
C ASP A 193 10.79 -2.87 5.07
N TRP A 194 10.47 -2.37 3.87
CA TRP A 194 9.89 -3.16 2.80
C TRP A 194 11.03 -3.77 2.00
N ARG A 195 11.12 -5.09 2.00
CA ARG A 195 12.08 -5.84 1.19
C ARG A 195 11.59 -5.93 -0.26
N VAL A 196 11.16 -4.80 -0.84
CA VAL A 196 10.57 -4.78 -2.18
C VAL A 196 11.60 -5.28 -3.19
N THR A 197 11.24 -6.34 -3.91
CA THR A 197 11.97 -6.70 -5.12
C THR A 197 11.61 -5.65 -6.16
N GLY A 198 12.57 -4.97 -6.75
CA GLY A 198 12.27 -3.97 -7.79
C GLY A 198 11.90 -4.66 -9.10
N PHE A 199 10.73 -4.37 -9.65
CA PHE A 199 10.23 -4.98 -10.88
C PHE A 199 9.44 -3.99 -11.73
N LEU A 200 9.16 -4.38 -12.97
CA LEU A 200 8.39 -3.61 -13.93
C LEU A 200 7.31 -4.53 -14.50
N THR A 201 6.09 -4.02 -14.65
CA THR A 201 5.05 -4.67 -15.44
C THR A 201 5.00 -4.04 -16.84
N ARG A 202 5.05 -4.86 -17.88
CA ARG A 202 5.09 -4.38 -19.27
C ARG A 202 3.71 -3.87 -19.70
N PRO A 203 3.66 -2.78 -20.49
CA PRO A 203 3.31 -2.87 -21.91
C PRO A 203 4.27 -2.09 -22.82
N LYS A 204 5.28 -1.41 -22.27
CA LYS A 204 6.13 -0.45 -23.00
C LYS A 204 7.43 -1.05 -23.55
N GLY A 205 7.30 -1.91 -24.56
CA GLY A 205 8.32 -2.08 -25.60
C GLY A 205 9.71 -2.60 -25.24
N GLU A 206 10.05 -2.90 -23.99
CA GLU A 206 11.29 -3.64 -23.69
C GLU A 206 11.11 -5.07 -24.20
N PRO A 207 11.87 -5.50 -25.23
CA PRO A 207 11.73 -6.84 -25.76
C PRO A 207 12.12 -7.84 -24.66
N SER A 208 11.24 -8.81 -24.39
CA SER A 208 11.63 -10.03 -23.72
C SER A 208 12.68 -10.73 -24.59
N ASP A 209 13.76 -11.25 -24.00
CA ASP A 209 14.70 -12.09 -24.73
C ASP A 209 13.98 -13.32 -25.29
N PRO A 210 13.74 -13.39 -26.63
CA PRO A 210 12.93 -14.48 -27.20
C PRO A 210 13.61 -15.84 -27.06
N ALA A 211 14.95 -15.85 -26.99
CA ALA A 211 15.71 -17.09 -26.81
C ALA A 211 15.57 -17.61 -25.39
N LEU A 212 15.60 -16.73 -24.40
CA LEU A 212 15.32 -17.07 -23.00
C LEU A 212 13.91 -17.65 -22.85
N ILE A 213 12.90 -16.97 -23.40
CA ILE A 213 11.51 -17.44 -23.32
C ILE A 213 11.34 -18.80 -24.01
N ALA A 214 11.90 -18.98 -25.21
CA ALA A 214 11.83 -20.25 -25.93
C ALA A 214 12.55 -21.39 -25.18
N ALA A 215 13.68 -21.10 -24.52
CA ALA A 215 14.39 -22.08 -23.70
C ALA A 215 13.58 -22.48 -22.46
N ALA A 216 12.96 -21.50 -21.78
CA ALA A 216 12.09 -21.74 -20.65
C ALA A 216 10.83 -22.52 -21.06
N GLN A 217 10.19 -22.20 -22.19
CA GLN A 217 9.02 -22.92 -22.72
C GLN A 217 9.33 -24.40 -22.97
N ARG A 218 10.51 -24.73 -23.52
CA ARG A 218 10.92 -26.13 -23.72
C ARG A 218 11.07 -26.90 -22.41
N ARG A 219 11.46 -26.21 -21.33
CA ARG A 219 11.71 -26.83 -20.02
C ARG A 219 10.45 -26.92 -19.16
N LEU A 220 9.63 -25.88 -19.16
CA LEU A 220 8.43 -25.79 -18.33
C LEU A 220 7.20 -26.37 -19.02
N GLY A 221 7.21 -26.48 -20.36
CA GLY A 221 6.03 -26.82 -21.14
C GLY A 221 5.09 -25.63 -21.32
N GLY A 222 4.23 -25.72 -22.33
CA GLY A 222 3.19 -24.72 -22.58
C GLY A 222 3.68 -23.34 -23.03
N PRO A 223 2.74 -22.43 -23.34
CA PRO A 223 3.08 -21.06 -23.68
C PRO A 223 3.46 -20.26 -22.43
N LEU A 224 4.63 -19.62 -22.46
CA LEU A 224 5.02 -18.60 -21.48
C LEU A 224 4.74 -17.21 -22.04
N LEU A 225 3.97 -16.43 -21.29
CA LEU A 225 3.45 -15.12 -21.68
C LEU A 225 4.16 -14.03 -20.85
N PRO A 226 5.10 -13.25 -21.42
CA PRO A 226 5.83 -12.24 -20.66
C PRO A 226 4.93 -11.10 -20.18
N ILE A 227 4.95 -10.81 -18.89
CA ILE A 227 4.13 -9.74 -18.28
C ILE A 227 4.97 -8.66 -17.59
N GLY A 228 6.27 -8.89 -17.40
CA GLY A 228 7.13 -7.96 -16.68
C GLY A 228 8.57 -8.43 -16.63
N SER A 229 9.40 -7.76 -15.83
CA SER A 229 10.80 -8.12 -15.60
C SER A 229 11.25 -7.73 -14.22
N VAL A 230 12.24 -8.44 -13.69
CA VAL A 230 12.95 -8.13 -12.45
C VAL A 230 14.42 -7.84 -12.79
N PRO A 231 14.80 -6.57 -13.06
CA PRO A 231 16.14 -6.24 -13.55
C PRO A 231 17.26 -6.71 -12.62
N GLN A 232 17.04 -6.64 -11.31
CA GLN A 232 18.01 -7.07 -10.29
C GLN A 232 18.34 -8.56 -10.34
N TRP A 233 17.45 -9.38 -10.89
CA TRP A 233 17.64 -10.81 -11.03
C TRP A 233 18.02 -11.21 -12.46
N ALA A 234 18.15 -10.24 -13.37
CA ALA A 234 18.24 -10.49 -14.80
C ALA A 234 17.16 -11.49 -15.28
N ALA A 235 15.94 -11.32 -14.76
CA ALA A 235 14.85 -12.28 -14.94
C ALA A 235 13.61 -11.64 -15.56
N GLU A 236 12.91 -12.42 -16.36
CA GLU A 236 11.63 -12.08 -16.97
C GLU A 236 10.48 -12.61 -16.11
N ILE A 237 9.43 -11.81 -15.89
CA ILE A 237 8.21 -12.27 -15.25
C ILE A 237 7.28 -12.80 -16.35
N VAL A 238 6.91 -14.06 -16.24
CA VAL A 238 6.07 -14.78 -17.19
C VAL A 238 4.83 -15.34 -16.51
N LEU A 239 3.74 -15.38 -17.27
CA LEU A 239 2.51 -16.09 -16.96
C LEU A 239 2.50 -17.39 -17.77
N HIS A 240 2.35 -18.53 -17.07
CA HIS A 240 1.99 -19.81 -17.65
C HIS A 240 0.48 -20.05 -17.40
N PRO A 241 -0.36 -20.22 -18.43
CA PRO A 241 -1.82 -20.24 -18.27
C PRO A 241 -2.38 -21.28 -17.31
N GLU A 242 -1.66 -22.39 -17.10
CA GLU A 242 -2.08 -23.49 -16.23
C GLU A 242 -1.32 -23.53 -14.90
N ALA A 243 -0.13 -22.91 -14.84
CA ALA A 243 0.78 -23.07 -13.69
C ALA A 243 0.88 -21.80 -12.84
N GLY A 244 0.55 -20.63 -13.39
CA GLY A 244 0.61 -19.35 -12.68
C GLY A 244 1.76 -18.47 -13.15
N ILE A 245 2.26 -17.61 -12.25
CA ILE A 245 3.16 -16.51 -12.58
C ILE A 245 4.47 -16.63 -11.82
N GLY A 246 5.57 -16.43 -12.53
CA GLY A 246 6.85 -16.10 -11.89
C GLY A 246 7.99 -15.86 -12.84
N THR A 247 9.20 -16.17 -12.42
CA THR A 247 10.42 -15.67 -13.08
C THR A 247 11.17 -16.73 -13.87
N VAL A 248 11.64 -16.34 -15.05
CA VAL A 248 12.56 -17.11 -15.89
C VAL A 248 13.83 -16.32 -16.14
N CYS A 249 14.98 -16.99 -16.10
CA CYS A 249 16.29 -16.35 -16.30
C CYS A 249 17.28 -17.34 -16.93
N ALA A 250 18.46 -16.86 -17.30
CA ALA A 250 19.46 -17.67 -18.01
C ALA A 250 19.93 -18.90 -17.21
N ASP A 251 19.91 -18.81 -15.87
CA ASP A 251 20.23 -19.91 -14.97
C ASP A 251 18.95 -20.48 -14.34
N PRO A 252 18.50 -21.68 -14.76
CA PRO A 252 17.28 -22.31 -14.24
C PRO A 252 17.25 -22.51 -12.72
N GLU A 253 18.40 -22.60 -12.04
CA GLU A 253 18.47 -22.74 -10.58
C GLU A 253 18.00 -21.49 -9.82
N HIS A 254 17.96 -20.35 -10.52
CA HIS A 254 17.57 -19.06 -9.96
C HIS A 254 16.13 -18.64 -10.31
N GLU A 255 15.39 -19.48 -11.03
CA GLU A 255 13.97 -19.26 -11.32
C GLU A 255 13.09 -19.42 -10.08
N ARG A 256 11.98 -18.69 -10.05
CA ARG A 256 11.14 -18.59 -8.84
C ARG A 256 9.67 -18.58 -9.18
N PHE A 257 8.94 -19.46 -8.52
CA PHE A 257 7.48 -19.39 -8.42
C PHE A 257 7.07 -18.15 -7.62
N LEU A 258 6.21 -17.28 -8.18
CA LEU A 258 5.74 -16.09 -7.47
C LEU A 258 4.31 -16.24 -6.95
N GLY A 259 3.46 -16.95 -7.67
CA GLY A 259 2.05 -17.15 -7.28
C GLY A 259 1.23 -17.81 -8.38
N ARG A 260 0.03 -18.30 -8.03
CA ARG A 260 -0.92 -18.89 -8.98
C ARG A 260 -1.64 -17.84 -9.83
N ASP A 261 -1.73 -16.62 -9.30
CA ASP A 261 -2.33 -15.47 -9.97
C ASP A 261 -1.47 -14.21 -9.76
N ILE A 262 -1.94 -13.11 -10.35
CA ILE A 262 -1.23 -11.82 -10.28
C ILE A 262 -1.21 -11.25 -8.86
N ASP A 263 -2.21 -11.55 -8.02
CA ASP A 263 -2.30 -10.99 -6.67
C ASP A 263 -1.28 -11.66 -5.74
N GLU A 264 -1.18 -13.00 -5.80
CA GLU A 264 -0.14 -13.77 -5.13
C GLU A 264 1.25 -13.34 -5.62
N ALA A 265 1.45 -13.17 -6.93
CA ALA A 265 2.74 -12.78 -7.49
C ALA A 265 3.19 -11.36 -7.06
N LEU A 266 2.27 -10.38 -7.11
CA LEU A 266 2.53 -9.02 -6.62
C LEU A 266 2.83 -9.02 -5.13
N THR A 267 2.08 -9.80 -4.34
CA THR A 267 2.33 -9.96 -2.90
C THR A 267 3.74 -10.47 -2.64
N SER A 268 4.16 -11.53 -3.34
CA SER A 268 5.49 -12.11 -3.22
C SER A 268 6.59 -11.12 -3.59
N LEU A 269 6.45 -10.38 -4.69
CA LEU A 269 7.44 -9.40 -5.14
C LEU A 269 7.55 -8.20 -4.17
N ILE A 270 6.42 -7.69 -3.70
CA ILE A 270 6.36 -6.51 -2.82
C ILE A 270 6.85 -6.84 -1.41
N ARG A 271 6.53 -8.03 -0.88
CA ARG A 271 6.99 -8.46 0.45
C ARG A 271 8.41 -9.02 0.46
N GLY A 272 8.98 -9.31 -0.72
CA GLY A 272 10.40 -9.61 -0.88
C GLY A 272 10.73 -11.08 -1.14
N ALA A 273 10.30 -11.58 -2.29
CA ALA A 273 10.60 -12.92 -2.78
C ALA A 273 12.11 -13.25 -2.87
N ALA A 274 13.01 -12.27 -2.91
CA ALA A 274 14.45 -12.51 -2.81
C ALA A 274 14.87 -13.21 -1.51
N VAL A 275 14.12 -13.00 -0.42
CA VAL A 275 14.49 -13.38 0.94
C VAL A 275 13.70 -14.56 1.49
N ASP A 276 12.64 -14.99 0.80
CA ASP A 276 11.89 -16.19 1.19
C ASP A 276 12.51 -17.46 0.58
N PRO A 277 13.14 -18.34 1.39
CA PRO A 277 13.68 -19.60 0.91
C PRO A 277 12.59 -20.57 0.46
N ALA A 278 11.34 -20.43 0.93
CA ALA A 278 10.23 -21.29 0.56
C ALA A 278 9.80 -21.10 -0.90
N LEU A 279 10.04 -19.90 -1.45
CA LEU A 279 9.82 -19.59 -2.87
C LEU A 279 10.97 -20.10 -3.78
N ARG A 280 12.07 -20.60 -3.20
CA ARG A 280 13.20 -21.19 -3.96
C ARG A 280 12.94 -22.61 -4.43
N THR A 281 11.80 -23.20 -4.10
CA THR A 281 11.49 -24.59 -4.45
C THR A 281 10.05 -24.76 -4.91
N ALA A 282 9.87 -24.72 -6.23
CA ALA A 282 8.99 -25.64 -6.93
C ALA A 282 9.87 -26.22 -8.04
N ALA A 283 10.48 -27.38 -7.82
CA ALA A 283 11.49 -27.95 -8.71
C ALA A 283 10.94 -28.09 -10.15
N GLY A 284 11.18 -27.06 -10.97
CA GLY A 284 10.67 -26.89 -12.32
C GLY A 284 9.16 -26.60 -12.45
N TRP A 285 8.60 -25.53 -11.85
CA TRP A 285 7.21 -25.05 -12.11
C TRP A 285 6.15 -26.17 -12.34
N VAL A 286 6.21 -27.21 -11.51
CA VAL A 286 5.90 -28.60 -11.86
C VAL A 286 4.56 -28.84 -12.57
N ARG A 287 4.64 -29.66 -13.63
CA ARG A 287 3.62 -30.46 -14.35
C ARG A 287 2.19 -30.44 -13.82
#